data_AF-A0A844E613-F1
#
_entry.id   AF-A0A844E613-F1
#
_cell.length_a   1.000
_cell.length_b   1.000
_cell.length_c   1.000
_cell.angle_alpha   90.00
_cell.angle_beta   90.00
_cell.angle_gamma   90.00
#
_symmetry.space_group_name_H-M   'P 1'
#
loop_
_entity.id
_entity.type
_entity.pdbx_description
1 polymer ?
#
loop_
_entity_poly.entity_id
_entity_poly.type
_entity_poly.pdbx_seq_one_letter_code
_entity_poly.pdbx_strand_id
1 'polypeptide(L)'
;MDNSSSHVESRWRTQLRNRIIQASSLLEILLSGLVLIGLLLSAVPLIKWMPGLLFDGNEVEIRIFLERSLDIVIGIEFIKMLAKHSPGSSLEVLLYAIARHLVVGHDSALENLLSVGAIALIFIVRKFFFVPAFGAHLPDGHPAPDLSPKQSGIPAEEFISRLKERAKAEVAEAIPSEEETFDEYDFEQAAPEPK
;
A
#
# COMPACT_ATOMS: atom_id res chain seq x y z
N MET A 1 -9.95 11.79 -50.01
CA MET A 1 -9.24 10.49 -50.10
C MET A 1 -8.34 10.37 -48.86
N ASP A 2 -8.92 10.47 -47.65
CA ASP A 2 -8.15 10.94 -46.47
C ASP A 2 -8.29 10.05 -45.21
N ASN A 3 -8.70 8.79 -45.37
CA ASN A 3 -9.01 7.92 -44.23
C ASN A 3 -7.91 6.90 -43.87
N SER A 4 -6.75 6.93 -44.56
CA SER A 4 -5.67 5.94 -44.37
C SER A 4 -4.53 6.43 -43.48
N SER A 5 -4.28 7.75 -43.42
CA SER A 5 -3.18 8.35 -42.65
C SER A 5 -3.42 8.30 -41.13
N SER A 6 -4.64 8.56 -40.66
CA SER A 6 -4.98 8.55 -39.22
C SER A 6 -4.85 7.16 -38.57
N HIS A 7 -5.13 6.10 -39.32
CA HIS A 7 -5.05 4.73 -38.82
C HIS A 7 -3.61 4.21 -38.71
N VAL A 8 -2.72 4.67 -39.61
CA VAL A 8 -1.27 4.39 -39.51
C VAL A 8 -0.67 5.19 -38.35
N GLU A 9 -1.15 6.42 -38.14
CA GLU A 9 -0.67 7.30 -37.07
C GLU A 9 -0.97 6.76 -35.65
N SER A 10 -2.14 6.16 -35.47
CA SER A 10 -2.49 5.50 -34.20
C SER A 10 -1.66 4.24 -33.93
N ARG A 11 -1.34 3.45 -34.97
CA ARG A 11 -0.55 2.21 -34.83
C ARG A 11 0.90 2.49 -34.41
N TRP A 12 1.58 3.48 -35.00
CA TRP A 12 2.98 3.76 -34.60
C TRP A 12 3.08 4.37 -33.20
N ARG A 13 2.14 5.24 -32.79
CA ARG A 13 2.09 5.80 -31.43
C ARG A 13 1.89 4.71 -30.38
N THR A 14 1.01 3.75 -30.67
CA THR A 14 0.74 2.62 -29.78
C THR A 14 1.95 1.69 -29.67
N GLN A 15 2.63 1.42 -30.78
CA GLN A 15 3.87 0.62 -30.78
C GLN A 15 5.00 1.32 -30.02
N LEU A 16 5.16 2.64 -30.19
CA LEU A 16 6.17 3.41 -29.47
C LEU A 16 5.89 3.43 -27.96
N ARG A 17 4.63 3.66 -27.56
CA ARG A 17 4.22 3.61 -26.15
C ARG A 17 4.53 2.26 -25.52
N ASN A 18 4.21 1.16 -26.20
CA ASN A 18 4.48 -0.18 -25.69
C ASN A 18 5.99 -0.46 -25.59
N ARG A 19 6.80 -0.01 -26.56
CA ARG A 19 8.27 -0.13 -26.46
C ARG A 19 8.85 0.71 -25.32
N ILE A 20 8.34 1.91 -25.08
CA ILE A 20 8.78 2.76 -23.97
C ILE A 20 8.44 2.09 -22.62
N ILE A 21 7.22 1.56 -22.46
CA ILE A 21 6.82 0.86 -21.23
C ILE A 21 7.72 -0.37 -20.99
N GLN A 22 8.01 -1.13 -22.05
CA GLN A 22 8.87 -2.31 -21.96
C GLN A 22 10.32 -1.95 -21.63
N ALA A 23 10.87 -0.90 -22.26
CA ALA A 23 12.19 -0.38 -21.93
C ALA A 23 12.26 0.16 -20.50
N SER A 24 11.22 0.87 -20.04
CA SER A 24 11.11 1.37 -18.67
C SER A 24 11.15 0.23 -17.65
N SER A 25 10.40 -0.85 -17.91
CA SER A 25 10.36 -2.02 -17.03
C SER A 25 11.73 -2.72 -16.95
N LEU A 26 12.44 -2.80 -18.07
CA LEU A 26 13.80 -3.36 -18.09
C LEU A 26 14.78 -2.49 -17.30
N LEU A 27 14.72 -1.16 -17.46
CA LEU A 27 15.55 -0.22 -16.71
C LEU A 27 15.30 -0.31 -15.21
N GLU A 28 14.05 -0.48 -14.79
CA GLU A 28 13.69 -0.66 -13.38
C GLU A 28 14.33 -1.91 -12.78
N ILE A 29 14.25 -3.05 -13.48
CA ILE A 29 14.85 -4.32 -13.04
C ILE A 29 16.38 -4.18 -12.95
N LEU A 30 17.01 -3.56 -13.96
CA LEU A 30 18.46 -3.35 -13.98
C LEU A 30 18.90 -2.42 -12.85
N LEU A 31 18.19 -1.30 -12.65
CA LEU A 31 18.50 -0.34 -11.59
C LEU A 31 18.32 -0.96 -10.20
N SER A 32 17.20 -1.65 -9.99
CA SER A 32 16.91 -2.38 -8.75
C SER A 32 17.99 -3.42 -8.44
N GLY A 33 18.39 -4.21 -9.45
CA GLY A 33 19.47 -5.18 -9.32
C GLY A 33 20.83 -4.55 -9.00
N LEU A 34 21.17 -3.44 -9.66
CA LEU A 34 22.43 -2.73 -9.41
C LEU A 34 22.50 -2.18 -7.98
N VAL A 35 21.43 -1.53 -7.53
CA VAL A 35 21.35 -1.00 -6.15
C VAL A 35 21.41 -2.14 -5.15
N LEU A 36 20.71 -3.26 -5.39
CA LEU A 36 20.74 -4.43 -4.52
C LEU A 36 22.16 -4.98 -4.35
N ILE A 37 22.91 -5.12 -5.45
CA ILE A 37 24.32 -5.56 -5.40
C ILE A 37 25.15 -4.56 -4.60
N GLY A 38 24.98 -3.26 -4.83
CA GLY A 38 25.66 -2.20 -4.07
C GLY A 38 25.39 -2.28 -2.57
N LEU A 39 24.15 -2.55 -2.16
CA LEU A 39 23.78 -2.72 -0.75
C LEU A 39 24.40 -3.97 -0.13
N LEU A 40 24.39 -5.10 -0.85
CA LEU A 40 25.02 -6.33 -0.39
C LEU A 40 26.52 -6.14 -0.17
N LEU A 41 27.21 -5.48 -1.10
CA LEU A 41 28.62 -5.16 -0.95
C LEU A 41 28.88 -4.19 0.20
N SER A 42 27.98 -3.23 0.42
CA SER A 42 28.08 -2.24 1.51
C SER A 42 27.80 -2.83 2.90
N ALA A 43 27.03 -3.92 2.99
CA ALA A 43 26.75 -4.61 4.25
C ALA A 43 27.99 -5.34 4.81
N VAL A 44 28.85 -5.89 3.95
CA VAL A 44 30.06 -6.63 4.36
C VAL A 44 31.00 -5.81 5.27
N PRO A 45 31.44 -4.59 4.91
CA PRO A 45 32.29 -3.79 5.78
C PRO A 45 31.58 -3.39 7.08
N LEU A 46 30.26 -3.18 7.05
CA LEU A 46 29.48 -2.84 8.24
C LEU A 46 29.53 -3.96 9.30
N ILE A 47 29.36 -5.21 8.86
CA ILE A 47 29.43 -6.38 9.74
C ILE A 47 30.84 -6.55 10.30
N LYS A 48 31.87 -6.34 9.46
CA LYS A 48 33.28 -6.41 9.91
C LYS A 48 33.65 -5.34 10.92
N TRP A 49 32.97 -4.20 10.91
CA TRP A 49 33.21 -3.10 11.85
C TRP A 49 32.47 -3.26 13.19
N MET A 50 31.44 -4.11 13.28
CA MET A 50 30.69 -4.33 14.52
C MET A 50 31.56 -4.69 15.74
N PRO A 51 32.54 -5.61 15.65
CA PRO A 51 33.37 -5.94 16.81
C PRO A 51 34.18 -4.74 17.32
N GLY A 52 34.72 -3.91 16.41
CA GLY A 52 35.46 -2.70 16.79
C GLY A 52 34.59 -1.71 17.58
N LEU A 53 33.35 -1.51 17.12
CA LEU A 53 32.40 -0.62 17.78
C LEU A 53 32.02 -1.06 19.20
N LEU A 54 31.96 -2.37 19.45
CA LEU A 54 31.59 -2.94 20.76
C LEU A 54 32.69 -2.87 21.80
N PHE A 55 33.96 -2.85 21.37
CA PHE A 55 35.12 -2.93 22.27
C PHE A 55 35.92 -1.62 22.36
N ASP A 56 35.91 -0.76 21.34
CA ASP A 56 36.73 0.46 21.26
C ASP A 56 35.99 1.62 20.56
N GLY A 57 34.65 1.60 20.57
CA GLY A 57 33.83 2.54 19.81
C GLY A 57 33.98 4.00 20.27
N ASN A 58 34.73 4.79 19.51
CA ASN A 58 34.80 6.24 19.66
C ASN A 58 33.59 6.93 18.98
N GLU A 59 33.26 8.17 19.36
CA GLU A 59 32.13 8.95 18.82
C GLU A 59 32.13 9.01 17.28
N VAL A 60 33.32 9.15 16.69
CA VAL A 60 33.51 9.19 15.24
C VAL A 60 33.14 7.86 14.57
N GLU A 61 33.50 6.74 15.18
CA GLU A 61 33.19 5.41 14.62
C GLU A 61 31.70 5.11 14.70
N ILE A 62 31.07 5.46 15.82
CA ILE A 62 29.62 5.31 16.01
C ILE A 62 28.88 6.13 14.95
N ARG A 63 29.31 7.37 14.69
CA ARG A 63 28.73 8.23 13.67
C ARG A 63 28.83 7.61 12.27
N ILE A 64 30.01 7.12 11.89
CA ILE A 64 30.21 6.49 10.56
C ILE A 64 29.40 5.18 10.45
N PHE A 65 29.29 4.42 11.53
CA PHE A 65 28.46 3.22 11.56
C PHE A 65 26.98 3.54 11.36
N LEU A 66 26.46 4.56 12.06
CA LEU A 66 25.07 5.02 11.93
C LEU A 66 24.80 5.57 10.52
N GLU A 67 25.72 6.37 9.97
CA GLU A 67 25.65 6.87 8.59
C GLU A 67 25.45 5.72 7.59
N ARG A 68 26.35 4.73 7.62
CA ARG A 68 26.31 3.60 6.69
C ARG A 68 25.11 2.69 6.91
N SER A 69 24.68 2.54 8.16
CA SER A 69 23.49 1.76 8.50
C SER A 69 22.22 2.41 7.93
N LEU A 70 22.08 3.73 8.11
CA LEU A 70 20.95 4.49 7.58
C LEU A 70 20.95 4.53 6.04
N ASP A 71 22.13 4.63 5.42
CA ASP A 71 22.27 4.53 3.95
C ASP A 71 21.76 3.19 3.41
N ILE A 72 22.04 2.08 4.12
CA ILE A 72 21.52 0.76 3.75
C ILE A 72 19.99 0.70 3.88
N VAL A 73 19.44 1.22 4.98
CA VAL A 73 17.98 1.29 5.19
C VAL A 73 17.30 2.08 4.08
N ILE A 74 17.82 3.26 3.74
CA ILE A 74 17.33 4.09 2.64
C ILE A 74 17.39 3.33 1.32
N GLY A 75 18.50 2.64 1.03
CA GLY A 75 18.65 1.87 -0.20
C GLY A 75 17.67 0.70 -0.32
N ILE A 76 17.37 0.00 0.79
CA ILE A 76 16.36 -1.07 0.81
C ILE A 76 14.97 -0.49 0.49
N GLU A 77 14.60 0.61 1.13
CA GLU A 77 13.33 1.29 0.87
C GLU A 77 13.24 1.80 -0.57
N PHE A 78 14.34 2.32 -1.10
CA PHE A 78 14.44 2.74 -2.50
C PHE A 78 14.19 1.57 -3.47
N ILE A 79 14.75 0.38 -3.21
CA ILE A 79 14.47 -0.82 -4.02
C ILE A 79 12.98 -1.19 -3.97
N LYS A 80 12.35 -1.19 -2.79
CA LYS A 80 10.91 -1.46 -2.66
C LYS A 80 10.07 -0.43 -3.40
N MET A 81 10.49 0.84 -3.36
CA MET A 81 9.84 1.93 -4.09
C MET A 81 9.93 1.71 -5.60
N LEU A 82 11.12 1.34 -6.12
CA LEU A 82 11.32 1.02 -7.53
C LEU A 82 10.46 -0.18 -7.97
N ALA A 83 10.35 -1.22 -7.14
CA ALA A 83 9.68 -2.46 -7.52
C ALA A 83 8.15 -2.42 -7.41
N LYS A 84 7.57 -1.56 -6.56
CA LYS A 84 6.12 -1.52 -6.30
C LYS A 84 5.44 -0.21 -6.70
N HIS A 85 6.19 0.81 -7.11
CA HIS A 85 5.69 2.14 -7.49
C HIS A 85 4.61 2.70 -6.57
N SER A 86 4.73 2.46 -5.25
CA SER A 86 3.76 2.97 -4.29
C SER A 86 4.12 4.40 -3.92
N PRO A 87 3.22 5.39 -4.14
CA PRO A 87 3.45 6.78 -3.73
C PRO A 87 3.66 6.93 -2.22
N GLY A 88 3.11 6.00 -1.42
CA GLY A 88 3.33 5.95 0.03
C GLY A 88 4.75 5.54 0.40
N SER A 89 5.37 4.66 -0.37
CA SER A 89 6.76 4.21 -0.15
C SER A 89 7.76 5.34 -0.37
N SER A 90 7.47 6.27 -1.27
CA SER A 90 8.32 7.44 -1.54
C SER A 90 8.39 8.41 -0.35
N LEU A 91 7.29 8.56 0.41
CA LEU A 91 7.30 9.38 1.63
C LEU A 91 8.13 8.75 2.74
N GLU A 92 8.09 7.42 2.89
CA GLU A 92 8.89 6.70 3.88
C GLU A 92 10.39 6.89 3.61
N VAL A 93 10.82 6.70 2.35
CA VAL A 93 12.21 6.94 1.92
C VAL A 93 12.65 8.37 2.21
N LEU A 94 11.79 9.36 1.89
CA LEU A 94 12.11 10.77 2.11
C LEU A 94 12.27 11.09 3.60
N LEU A 95 11.43 10.51 4.45
CA LEU A 95 11.54 10.65 5.91
C LEU A 95 12.88 10.09 6.42
N TYR A 96 13.29 8.91 5.94
CA TYR A 96 14.56 8.31 6.32
C TYR A 96 15.77 9.13 5.84
N ALA A 97 15.69 9.74 4.64
CA ALA A 97 16.75 10.60 4.13
C ALA A 97 16.97 11.84 5.01
N ILE A 98 15.88 12.48 5.49
CA ILE A 98 15.99 13.63 6.39
C ILE A 98 16.42 13.21 7.79
N ALA A 99 15.91 12.08 8.29
CA ALA A 99 16.32 11.54 9.58
C ALA A 99 17.82 11.21 9.62
N ARG A 100 18.38 10.67 8.53
CA ARG A 100 19.83 10.49 8.38
C ARG A 100 20.59 11.78 8.57
N HIS A 101 20.15 12.87 7.93
CA HIS A 101 20.78 14.18 8.08
C HIS A 101 20.78 14.63 9.55
N LEU A 102 19.67 14.45 10.28
CA LEU A 102 19.56 14.82 11.69
C LEU A 102 20.41 13.98 12.66
N VAL A 103 20.47 12.66 12.47
CA VAL A 103 21.19 11.75 13.39
C VAL A 103 22.70 11.94 13.29
N VAL A 104 23.15 12.38 12.12
CA VAL A 104 24.56 12.37 11.75
C VAL A 104 25.14 13.79 11.66
N GLY A 105 24.34 14.79 11.30
CA GLY A 105 24.81 16.16 11.12
C GLY A 105 25.22 16.82 12.44
N HIS A 106 26.47 17.31 12.51
CA HIS A 106 26.87 18.30 13.52
C HIS A 106 26.58 19.71 12.98
N ASP A 107 25.36 19.87 12.50
CA ASP A 107 24.95 21.03 11.76
C ASP A 107 24.53 22.14 12.72
N SER A 108 24.52 23.37 12.20
CA SER A 108 24.08 24.52 12.97
C SER A 108 22.64 24.32 13.48
N ALA A 109 22.30 24.96 14.60
CA ALA A 109 20.94 24.85 15.16
C ALA A 109 19.84 25.21 14.14
N LEU A 110 20.16 26.07 13.16
CA LEU A 110 19.26 26.46 12.08
C LEU A 110 19.05 25.34 11.04
N GLU A 111 20.10 24.62 10.65
CA GLU A 111 20.00 23.47 9.74
C GLU A 111 19.21 22.32 10.36
N ASN A 112 19.42 22.05 11.66
CA ASN A 112 18.60 21.09 12.38
C ASN A 112 17.13 21.52 12.46
N LEU A 113 16.86 22.82 12.69
CA LEU A 113 15.51 23.35 12.67
C LEU A 113 14.84 23.20 11.30
N LEU A 114 15.58 23.45 10.21
CA LEU A 114 15.08 23.26 8.85
C LEU A 114 14.78 21.78 8.55
N SER A 115 15.64 20.86 8.97
CA SER A 115 15.43 19.42 8.81
C SER A 115 14.22 18.92 9.60
N VAL A 116 14.06 19.34 10.86
CA VAL A 116 12.84 19.04 11.65
C VAL A 116 11.61 19.67 11.01
N GLY A 117 11.71 20.92 10.52
CA GLY A 117 10.66 21.60 9.77
C GLY A 117 10.26 20.86 8.50
N ALA A 118 11.22 20.27 7.78
CA ALA A 118 10.97 19.46 6.60
C ALA A 118 10.20 18.18 6.94
N ILE A 119 10.56 17.49 8.04
CA ILE A 119 9.80 16.34 8.54
C ILE A 119 8.35 16.74 8.85
N ALA A 120 8.15 17.83 9.60
CA ALA A 120 6.83 18.35 9.93
C ALA A 120 6.01 18.68 8.67
N LEU A 121 6.64 19.30 7.67
CA LEU A 121 6.02 19.61 6.39
C LEU A 121 5.62 18.34 5.62
N ILE A 122 6.45 17.29 5.62
CA ILE A 122 6.11 15.99 5.02
C ILE A 122 4.89 15.39 5.70
N PHE A 123 4.79 15.45 7.04
CA PHE A 123 3.59 14.97 7.75
C PHE A 123 2.34 15.80 7.42
N ILE A 124 2.47 17.11 7.23
CA ILE A 124 1.37 17.98 6.77
C ILE A 124 0.97 17.56 5.35
N VAL A 125 1.91 17.46 4.42
CA VAL A 125 1.64 17.01 3.05
C VAL A 125 0.98 15.63 3.05
N ARG A 126 1.48 14.69 3.87
CA ARG A 126 0.86 13.39 4.07
C ARG A 126 -0.57 13.49 4.57
N LYS A 127 -0.86 14.38 5.52
CA LYS A 127 -2.21 14.54 6.09
C LYS A 127 -3.19 15.20 5.12
N PHE A 128 -2.75 16.14 4.29
CA PHE A 128 -3.63 16.99 3.48
C PHE A 128 -3.67 16.62 1.99
N PHE A 129 -2.60 16.06 1.42
CA PHE A 129 -2.52 15.67 0.01
C PHE A 129 -2.79 14.18 -0.23
N PHE A 130 -2.63 13.31 0.78
CA PHE A 130 -3.09 11.92 0.70
C PHE A 130 -4.52 11.82 1.25
N VAL A 131 -5.47 12.30 0.44
CA VAL A 131 -6.89 11.96 0.62
C VAL A 131 -7.03 10.43 0.52
N PRO A 132 -7.92 9.77 1.28
CA PRO A 132 -8.26 8.34 1.14
C PRO A 132 -8.89 7.94 -0.21
N ALA A 133 -8.55 8.59 -1.31
CA ALA A 133 -9.22 8.50 -2.61
C ALA A 133 -8.39 7.77 -3.69
N PHE A 134 -7.49 6.87 -3.32
CA PHE A 134 -7.16 5.75 -4.20
C PHE A 134 -8.19 4.64 -3.94
N GLY A 135 -9.41 4.79 -4.48
CA GLY A 135 -10.39 3.69 -4.46
C GLY A 135 -11.88 4.04 -4.37
N ALA A 136 -12.34 5.22 -4.80
CA ALA A 136 -13.78 5.53 -4.71
C ALA A 136 -14.56 5.37 -6.01
N HIS A 137 -14.10 4.58 -6.99
CA HIS A 137 -14.98 3.92 -7.96
C HIS A 137 -14.31 2.73 -8.63
N LEU A 138 -14.97 1.58 -8.55
CA LEU A 138 -14.76 0.46 -9.47
C LEU A 138 -15.06 0.93 -10.91
N PRO A 139 -14.57 0.22 -11.96
CA PRO A 139 -14.91 0.49 -13.36
C PRO A 139 -16.43 0.60 -13.65
N ASP A 140 -17.26 0.08 -12.73
CA ASP A 140 -18.72 0.07 -12.78
C ASP A 140 -19.40 1.23 -12.01
N GLY A 141 -18.64 2.18 -11.43
CA GLY A 141 -19.20 3.37 -10.79
C GLY A 141 -19.75 3.18 -9.36
N HIS A 142 -19.45 2.05 -8.71
CA HIS A 142 -19.78 1.83 -7.29
C HIS A 142 -18.57 2.13 -6.37
N PRO A 143 -18.76 2.84 -5.24
CA PRO A 143 -17.70 3.09 -4.26
C PRO A 143 -17.31 1.79 -3.53
N ALA A 144 -16.03 1.67 -3.16
CA ALA A 144 -15.48 0.46 -2.56
C ALA A 144 -16.13 0.13 -1.20
N PRO A 145 -16.32 -1.18 -0.86
CA PRO A 145 -17.20 -1.64 0.22
C PRO A 145 -16.68 -1.36 1.64
N ASP A 146 -15.45 -0.85 1.78
CA ASP A 146 -14.71 -0.73 3.04
C ASP A 146 -14.47 0.71 3.51
N LEU A 147 -15.17 1.70 2.93
CA LEU A 147 -15.14 3.07 3.42
C LEU A 147 -16.06 3.25 4.64
N SER A 148 -15.47 3.65 5.77
CA SER A 148 -16.21 4.17 6.93
C SER A 148 -17.08 5.37 6.49
N PRO A 149 -18.31 5.54 7.02
CA PRO A 149 -19.31 6.50 6.53
C PRO A 149 -18.80 7.93 6.34
N LYS A 150 -17.84 8.38 7.16
CA LYS A 150 -17.23 9.72 7.06
C LYS A 150 -16.37 9.94 5.81
N GLN A 151 -16.01 8.88 5.09
CA GLN A 151 -15.15 8.93 3.91
C GLN A 151 -15.93 8.72 2.60
N SER A 152 -17.21 8.31 2.67
CA SER A 152 -18.00 7.91 1.51
C SER A 152 -18.65 9.07 0.74
N GLY A 153 -18.72 10.27 1.32
CA GLY A 153 -19.40 11.42 0.70
C GLY A 153 -20.92 11.25 0.55
N ILE A 154 -21.50 10.17 1.08
CA ILE A 154 -22.92 9.86 0.98
C ILE A 154 -23.68 10.69 2.03
N PRO A 155 -24.72 11.47 1.66
CA PRO A 155 -25.53 12.20 2.63
C PRO A 155 -26.18 11.22 3.63
N ALA A 156 -26.19 11.59 4.91
CA ALA A 156 -26.54 10.69 6.03
C ALA A 156 -27.92 10.03 5.90
N GLU A 157 -28.85 10.69 5.20
CA GLU A 157 -30.19 10.19 4.90
C GLU A 157 -30.21 8.94 4.03
N GLU A 158 -29.32 8.85 3.03
CA GLU A 158 -29.22 7.71 2.13
C GLU A 158 -28.52 6.51 2.79
N PHE A 159 -27.66 6.77 3.77
CA PHE A 159 -27.05 5.72 4.58
C PHE A 159 -28.08 5.06 5.51
N ILE A 160 -28.93 5.87 6.14
CA ILE A 160 -29.97 5.37 7.07
C ILE A 160 -31.03 4.56 6.32
N SER A 161 -31.41 4.95 5.11
CA SER A 161 -32.37 4.18 4.30
C SER A 161 -31.83 2.80 3.95
N ARG A 162 -30.54 2.69 3.59
CA ARG A 162 -29.88 1.41 3.28
C ARG A 162 -29.70 0.52 4.51
N LEU A 163 -29.44 1.10 5.68
CA LEU A 163 -29.45 0.33 6.94
C LEU A 163 -30.83 -0.25 7.23
N LYS A 164 -31.88 0.54 7.02
CA LYS A 164 -33.27 0.08 7.19
C LYS A 164 -33.62 -1.03 6.21
N GLU A 165 -33.12 -0.95 4.98
CA GLU A 165 -33.34 -1.97 3.95
C GLU A 165 -32.62 -3.28 4.28
N ARG A 166 -31.36 -3.22 4.74
CA ARG A 166 -30.62 -4.40 5.22
C ARG A 166 -31.26 -5.02 6.45
N ALA A 167 -31.65 -4.21 7.43
CA ALA A 167 -32.35 -4.69 8.61
C ALA A 167 -33.68 -5.38 8.23
N LYS A 168 -34.40 -4.86 7.22
CA LYS A 168 -35.64 -5.49 6.73
C LYS A 168 -35.37 -6.81 6.00
N ALA A 169 -34.29 -6.90 5.23
CA ALA A 169 -33.89 -8.13 4.56
C ALA A 169 -33.45 -9.22 5.55
N GLU A 170 -32.65 -8.84 6.56
CA GLU A 170 -32.18 -9.74 7.62
C GLU A 170 -33.35 -10.22 8.51
N VAL A 171 -34.32 -9.34 8.80
CA VAL A 171 -35.56 -9.73 9.51
C VAL A 171 -36.45 -10.63 8.65
N ALA A 172 -36.50 -10.43 7.33
CA ALA A 172 -37.26 -11.30 6.43
C ALA A 172 -36.62 -12.69 6.28
N GLU A 173 -35.29 -12.79 6.39
CA GLU A 173 -34.56 -14.06 6.40
C GLU A 173 -34.67 -14.79 7.75
N ALA A 174 -34.80 -14.05 8.86
CA ALA A 174 -34.85 -14.61 10.20
C ALA A 174 -36.24 -15.09 10.66
N ILE A 175 -37.33 -14.81 9.94
CA ILE A 175 -38.68 -15.28 10.26
C ILE A 175 -39.04 -16.43 9.29
N PRO A 176 -39.08 -17.70 9.76
CA PRO A 176 -39.60 -18.80 8.95
C PRO A 176 -41.10 -18.58 8.76
N SER A 177 -41.58 -18.50 7.51
CA SER A 177 -43.00 -18.57 7.22
C SER A 177 -43.48 -19.99 7.50
N GLU A 178 -44.22 -20.17 8.60
CA GLU A 178 -45.02 -21.36 8.83
C GLU A 178 -46.08 -21.47 7.73
N GLU A 179 -45.89 -22.41 6.80
CA GLU A 179 -47.00 -23.08 6.12
C GLU A 179 -46.83 -24.59 6.35
N GLU A 180 -47.51 -25.08 7.38
CA GLU A 180 -47.75 -26.51 7.57
C GLU A 180 -48.53 -27.05 6.36
N THR A 181 -47.98 -28.06 5.68
CA THR A 181 -48.79 -29.03 4.95
C THR A 181 -48.65 -30.36 5.68
N PHE A 182 -49.69 -30.66 6.45
CA PHE A 182 -49.89 -31.93 7.13
C PHE A 182 -50.31 -32.96 6.10
N ASP A 183 -49.42 -33.90 5.75
CA ASP A 183 -49.78 -35.08 4.95
C ASP A 183 -50.06 -36.26 5.90
N GLU A 184 -51.34 -36.58 5.99
CA GLU A 184 -51.93 -37.76 6.63
C GLU A 184 -51.70 -39.01 5.75
N TYR A 185 -51.65 -40.21 6.35
CA TYR A 185 -51.51 -41.57 5.75
C TYR A 185 -50.06 -41.96 5.33
N ASP A 186 -49.49 -43.13 5.60
CA ASP A 186 -50.00 -44.48 5.90
C ASP A 186 -48.82 -45.36 6.38
N PHE A 187 -48.98 -46.15 7.45
CA PHE A 187 -48.35 -47.48 7.56
C PHE A 187 -48.98 -48.28 8.72
N GLU A 188 -50.05 -49.00 8.39
CA GLU A 188 -50.31 -50.29 9.01
C GLU A 188 -49.07 -51.20 8.82
N GLN A 189 -48.43 -51.63 9.92
CA GLN A 189 -47.94 -53.00 10.16
C GLN A 189 -46.86 -53.04 11.25
N ALA A 190 -47.22 -53.50 12.43
CA ALA A 190 -46.50 -54.54 13.16
C ALA A 190 -47.35 -54.99 14.35
N ALA A 191 -47.85 -56.22 14.28
CA ALA A 191 -48.59 -56.88 15.35
C ALA A 191 -47.71 -57.07 16.62
N PRO A 192 -48.30 -57.19 17.82
CA PRO A 192 -47.54 -57.37 19.05
C PRO A 192 -47.15 -58.84 19.27
N GLU A 193 -45.88 -59.10 19.61
CA GLU A 193 -45.47 -60.41 20.14
C GLU A 193 -45.85 -60.53 21.63
N PRO A 194 -46.42 -61.67 22.07
CA PRO A 194 -46.81 -61.86 23.46
C PRO A 194 -45.69 -62.44 24.34
N LYS A 195 -45.50 -61.79 25.50
CA LYS A 195 -44.92 -62.20 26.80
C LYS A 195 -43.77 -63.22 26.83
#